data_AF-A0A925WWG6-F1
#
_entry.id   AF-A0A925WWG6-F1
#
_cell.length_a   1.000
_cell.length_b   1.000
_cell.length_c   1.000
_cell.angle_alpha   90.00
_cell.angle_beta   90.00
_cell.angle_gamma   90.00
#
_symmetry.space_group_name_H-M   'P 1'
#
loop_
_entity.id
_entity.type
_entity.pdbx_description
1 polymer ?
#
loop_
_entity_poly.entity_id
_entity_poly.type
_entity_poly.pdbx_seq_one_letter_code
_entity_poly.pdbx_strand_id
1 'polypeptide(L)' 'MTVYETTNHHTIYHWCTCRGLWPACLAGQPDRIRLGGDEFAAEEEQLEPIEWWRWFQEFDRRNLQLVYDP' A
#
# COMPACT_ATOMS: atom_id res chain seq x y z
N MET A 1 18.62 -4.24 9.55
CA MET A 1 17.34 -3.61 9.17
C MET A 1 16.28 -4.29 9.99
N THR A 2 15.58 -3.52 10.82
CA THR A 2 14.54 -4.04 11.71
C THR A 2 13.23 -3.81 10.98
N VAL A 3 12.68 -4.83 10.35
CA VAL A 3 11.38 -4.74 9.69
C VAL A 3 10.27 -4.87 10.74
N TYR A 4 9.27 -4.03 10.64
CA TYR A 4 8.09 -4.03 11.51
C TYR A 4 6.88 -4.45 10.70
N GLU A 5 6.01 -5.23 11.33
CA GLU A 5 4.76 -5.68 10.70
C GLU A 5 3.60 -4.98 11.41
N THR A 6 2.72 -4.35 10.63
CA THR A 6 1.52 -3.72 11.17
C THR A 6 0.29 -4.06 10.34
N THR A 7 -0.81 -4.21 11.03
CA THR A 7 -2.17 -4.27 10.45
C THR A 7 -2.96 -3.00 10.75
N ASN A 8 -2.38 -2.07 11.52
CA ASN A 8 -3.08 -0.87 11.95
C ASN A 8 -3.15 0.14 10.80
N HIS A 9 -4.36 0.39 10.30
CA HIS A 9 -4.60 1.31 9.19
C HIS A 9 -4.05 2.72 9.45
N HIS A 10 -4.14 3.21 10.68
CA HIS A 10 -3.60 4.53 11.03
C HIS A 10 -2.08 4.55 10.88
N THR A 11 -1.39 3.52 11.37
CA THR A 11 0.07 3.40 11.23
C THR A 11 0.48 3.34 9.76
N ILE A 12 -0.23 2.52 8.96
CA ILE A 12 -0.01 2.40 7.52
C ILE A 12 -0.20 3.74 6.83
N TYR A 13 -1.33 4.42 7.09
CA TYR A 13 -1.66 5.71 6.50
C TYR A 13 -0.60 6.77 6.83
N HIS A 14 -0.22 6.88 8.10
CA HIS A 14 0.81 7.83 8.54
C HIS A 14 2.16 7.52 7.91
N TRP A 15 2.60 6.26 7.90
CA TRP A 15 3.86 5.85 7.31
C TRP A 15 3.91 6.13 5.80
N CYS A 16 2.83 5.83 5.08
CA CYS A 16 2.74 6.08 3.65
C CYS A 16 2.77 7.57 3.34
N THR A 17 1.93 8.37 4.00
CA THR A 17 1.84 9.82 3.77
C THR A 17 3.13 10.55 4.13
N CYS A 18 3.83 10.16 5.20
CA CYS A 18 5.14 10.71 5.56
C CYS A 18 6.22 10.47 4.48
N ARG A 19 6.07 9.40 3.67
CA ARG A 19 7.00 9.04 2.60
C ARG A 19 6.54 9.48 1.21
N GLY A 20 5.39 10.16 1.11
CA GLY A 20 4.79 10.54 -0.17
C GLY A 20 4.19 9.36 -0.95
N LEU A 21 3.97 8.23 -0.28
CA LEU A 21 3.33 7.06 -0.87
C LEU A 21 1.81 7.28 -0.96
N TRP A 22 1.22 6.74 -2.03
CA TRP A 22 -0.21 6.81 -2.29
C TRP A 22 -0.79 5.42 -2.55
N PRO A 23 -2.07 5.19 -2.19
CA PRO A 23 -2.72 3.91 -2.37
C PRO A 23 -3.00 3.66 -3.85
N ALA A 24 -2.57 2.51 -4.35
CA ALA A 24 -2.70 2.12 -5.74
C ALA A 24 -3.23 0.69 -5.85
N CYS A 25 -3.69 0.32 -7.03
CA CYS A 25 -3.85 -1.08 -7.43
C CYS A 25 -3.20 -1.35 -8.78
N LEU A 26 -2.96 -2.63 -9.08
CA LEU A 26 -2.45 -3.01 -10.40
C LEU A 26 -3.55 -2.86 -11.46
N ALA A 27 -3.24 -2.22 -12.59
CA ALA A 27 -4.18 -2.04 -13.70
C ALA A 27 -4.67 -3.40 -14.21
N GLY A 28 -5.99 -3.53 -14.36
CA GLY A 28 -6.63 -4.79 -14.73
C GLY A 28 -6.72 -5.83 -13.59
N GLN A 29 -6.13 -5.56 -12.42
CA GLN A 29 -6.24 -6.39 -11.22
C GLN A 29 -6.55 -5.50 -10.00
N PRO A 30 -7.79 -5.00 -9.86
CA PRO A 30 -8.21 -4.13 -8.75
C PRO A 30 -8.07 -4.81 -7.38
N ASP A 31 -8.03 -6.14 -7.40
CA ASP A 31 -7.72 -7.04 -6.30
C ASP A 31 -6.29 -6.86 -5.74
N ARG A 32 -5.31 -6.49 -6.56
CA ARG A 32 -3.92 -6.35 -6.13
C ARG A 32 -3.65 -4.92 -5.70
N ILE A 33 -3.73 -4.70 -4.39
CA ILE A 33 -3.34 -3.42 -3.79
C ILE A 33 -1.80 -3.26 -3.75
N ARG A 34 -1.36 -2.04 -4.01
CA ARG A 34 0.03 -1.58 -4.04
C ARG A 34 0.13 -0.20 -3.42
N LEU A 35 1.35 0.22 -3.10
CA LEU A 35 1.64 1.60 -2.71
C LEU A 35 2.43 2.22 -3.86
N GLY A 36 1.85 3.21 -4.51
CA GLY A 36 2.53 4.01 -5.51
C GLY A 36 3.39 5.10 -4.84
N GLY A 37 4.35 5.64 -5.60
CA GLY A 37 5.30 6.65 -5.09
C GLY A 37 6.61 6.05 -4.57
N ASP A 38 6.70 4.73 -4.51
CA ASP A 38 7.97 4.03 -4.30
C ASP A 38 8.70 3.91 -5.65
N GLU A 39 10.00 4.22 -5.68
CA GLU A 39 10.82 4.16 -6.90
C GLU A 39 10.88 2.74 -7.49
N PHE A 40 10.65 1.70 -6.67
CA PHE A 40 10.57 0.31 -7.13
C PHE A 40 9.17 -0.10 -7.62
N ALA A 41 8.13 0.69 -7.31
CA ALA A 41 6.76 0.37 -7.70
C ALA A 41 6.37 0.93 -9.08
N ALA A 42 7.16 1.86 -9.62
CA ALA A 42 6.74 2.71 -10.75
C ALA A 42 7.27 2.31 -12.13
N GLU A 43 8.30 1.47 -12.25
CA GLU A 43 8.95 1.26 -13.55
C GLU A 43 8.31 0.16 -14.43
N GLU A 44 7.62 -0.84 -13.85
CA GLU A 44 7.07 -1.96 -14.64
C GLU A 44 5.57 -2.26 -14.41
N GLU A 45 4.99 -1.88 -13.27
CA GLU A 45 3.58 -2.14 -12.97
C GLU A 45 2.71 -0.91 -13.31
N GLN A 46 1.74 -1.05 -14.22
CA GLN A 46 0.72 -0.01 -14.45
C GLN A 46 -0.11 0.15 -13.17
N LEU A 47 0.23 1.11 -12.33
CA LEU A 47 -0.48 1.39 -11.09
C LEU A 47 -1.62 2.37 -11.33
N GLU A 48 -2.83 1.97 -10.95
CA GLU A 48 -4.00 2.84 -10.93
C GLU A 48 -4.19 3.41 -9.51
N PRO A 49 -4.25 4.75 -9.34
CA PRO A 49 -4.56 5.35 -8.06
C PRO A 49 -5.97 4.96 -7.62
N ILE A 50 -6.08 4.53 -6.37
CA ILE A 50 -7.36 4.20 -5.75
C ILE A 50 -7.51 4.99 -4.46
N GLU A 51 -8.69 4.91 -3.85
CA GLU A 51 -8.93 5.53 -2.56
C GLU A 51 -8.44 4.67 -1.40
N TRP A 52 -7.98 5.30 -0.32
CA TRP A 52 -7.52 4.61 0.89
C TRP A 52 -8.55 3.65 1.47
N TRP A 53 -9.83 4.04 1.50
CA TRP A 53 -10.89 3.17 2.02
C TRP A 53 -10.98 1.85 1.26
N ARG A 54 -10.77 1.88 -0.07
CA ARG A 54 -10.78 0.70 -0.92
C ARG A 54 -9.52 -0.14 -0.72
N TRP A 55 -8.38 0.53 -0.58
CA TRP A 55 -7.11 -0.12 -0.28
C TRP A 55 -7.17 -0.89 1.04
N PHE A 56 -7.65 -0.25 2.11
CA PHE A 56 -7.80 -0.89 3.42
C PHE A 56 -8.84 -2.00 3.41
N GLN A 57 -9.94 -1.84 2.67
CA GLN A 57 -10.94 -2.89 2.52
C GLN A 57 -10.32 -4.17 1.93
N GLU A 58 -9.51 -4.06 0.88
CA GLU A 58 -8.81 -5.21 0.28
C GLU A 58 -7.71 -5.77 1.18
N PHE A 59 -7.01 -4.89 1.91
CA PHE A 59 -6.01 -5.26 2.90
C PHE A 59 -6.61 -6.13 4.02
N ASP A 60 -7.75 -5.70 4.57
CA ASP A 60 -8.49 -6.43 5.61
C ASP A 60 -9.13 -7.70 5.09
N ARG A 61 -9.75 -7.64 3.91
CA ARG A 61 -10.40 -8.80 3.27
C ARG A 61 -9.43 -9.96 3.09
N ARG A 62 -8.16 -9.66 2.88
CA ARG A 62 -7.08 -10.62 2.66
C ARG A 62 -6.29 -10.93 3.94
N ASN A 63 -6.58 -10.25 5.03
CA ASN A 63 -5.86 -10.34 6.30
C ASN A 63 -4.34 -10.15 6.11
N LEU A 64 -3.97 -9.14 5.32
CA LEU A 64 -2.58 -8.83 5.00
C LEU A 64 -1.89 -8.13 6.18
N GLN A 65 -0.56 -8.23 6.19
CA GLN A 65 0.30 -7.48 7.11
C GLN A 65 1.22 -6.60 6.28
N LEU A 66 1.27 -5.31 6.60
CA LEU A 66 2.22 -4.40 5.96
C LEU A 66 3.55 -4.54 6.69
N VAL A 67 4.54 -5.01 5.95
CA VAL A 67 5.94 -4.98 6.40
C VAL A 67 6.49 -3.61 6.03
N TYR A 68 6.93 -2.85 7.03
CA TYR A 68 7.49 -1.52 6.85
C TYR A 68 8.77 -1.35 7.68
N ASP A 69 9.64 -0.45 7.25
CA ASP A 69 10.81 -0.02 8.02
C ASP A 69 10.47 1.34 8.68
N PRO A 70 10.67 1.53 10.00
CA PRO A 70 10.23 2.71 10.74
C PRO A 70 10.96 3.99 10.33
#